data_AF-A0AAD9DMF1-F1
#
_entry.id   AF-A0AAD9DMF1-F1
#
_cell.length_a   1.000
_cell.length_b   1.000
_cell.length_c   1.000
_cell.angle_alpha   90.00
_cell.angle_beta   90.00
_cell.angle_gamma   90.00
#
_symmetry.space_group_name_H-M   'P 1'
#
loop_
_entity.id
_entity.type
_entity.pdbx_description
1 polymer ?
#
loop_
_entity_poly.entity_id
_entity_poly.type
_entity_poly.pdbx_seq_one_letter_code
_entity_poly.pdbx_strand_id
1 'polypeptide(L)'
;MTTAALRIGDQLILEEDYDENYIPTEQEIHEYAREIGIDPNLEPELLWLAREGIVAPLPPEWKPCQDVTGDVYYFNFSTGQSTWDHPCDEHYRQLVAQERERAQSCHSRATPAISRSAFIGSKKDREKKKKKKEKKKKEPLGLKAPG
;
A
#
# COMPACT_ATOMS: atom_id res chain seq x y z
N MET A 1 -11.57 -16.07 30.53
CA MET A 1 -12.96 -16.13 30.04
C MET A 1 -12.98 -17.21 28.97
N THR A 2 -14.01 -18.05 28.93
CA THR A 2 -14.10 -19.16 27.97
C THR A 2 -14.43 -18.58 26.60
N THR A 3 -13.46 -18.53 25.70
CA THR A 3 -13.62 -18.04 24.33
C THR A 3 -14.49 -19.04 23.58
N ALA A 4 -15.61 -18.59 23.02
CA ALA A 4 -16.67 -19.48 22.53
C ALA A 4 -16.47 -19.76 21.03
N ALA A 5 -15.63 -20.74 20.69
CA ALA A 5 -15.51 -21.17 19.30
C ALA A 5 -16.79 -21.89 18.83
N LEU A 6 -17.43 -21.40 17.77
CA LEU A 6 -18.66 -21.96 17.21
C LEU A 6 -18.31 -22.93 16.07
N ARG A 7 -18.75 -24.19 16.17
CA ARG A 7 -18.50 -25.18 15.12
C ARG A 7 -19.69 -25.30 14.16
N ILE A 8 -19.47 -25.08 12.86
CA ILE A 8 -20.46 -25.25 11.80
C ILE A 8 -19.98 -26.34 10.85
N GLY A 9 -20.58 -27.53 10.95
CA GLY A 9 -20.10 -28.72 10.24
C GLY A 9 -18.68 -29.06 10.67
N ASP A 10 -17.76 -29.13 9.70
CA ASP A 10 -16.35 -29.40 9.94
C ASP A 10 -15.49 -28.15 10.13
N GLN A 11 -16.09 -26.96 10.04
CA GLN A 11 -15.38 -25.68 10.15
C GLN A 11 -15.58 -25.08 11.53
N LEU A 12 -14.53 -24.47 12.07
CA LEU A 12 -14.55 -23.84 13.39
C LEU A 12 -14.48 -22.31 13.23
N ILE A 13 -15.54 -21.60 13.61
CA ILE A 13 -15.52 -20.15 13.68
C ILE A 13 -14.87 -19.78 15.01
N LEU A 14 -13.76 -19.06 14.90
CA LEU A 14 -13.01 -18.54 16.03
C LEU A 14 -13.61 -17.18 16.42
N GLU A 15 -13.77 -16.95 17.71
CA GLU A 15 -13.98 -15.60 18.20
C GLU A 15 -12.64 -14.88 18.20
N GLU A 16 -12.61 -13.67 17.66
CA GLU A 16 -11.42 -12.84 17.71
C GLU A 16 -11.32 -12.22 19.10
N ASP A 17 -10.57 -12.87 19.99
CA ASP A 17 -10.10 -12.27 21.23
C ASP A 17 -8.93 -11.34 20.90
N TYR A 18 -9.24 -10.21 20.27
CA TYR A 18 -8.28 -9.14 20.07
C TYR A 18 -7.90 -8.58 21.46
N ASP A 19 -6.68 -8.86 21.90
CA ASP A 19 -6.14 -8.30 23.14
C ASP A 19 -5.85 -6.82 22.91
N GLU A 20 -6.68 -5.93 23.46
CA GLU A 20 -6.50 -4.47 23.38
C GLU A 20 -5.14 -4.01 23.95
N ASN A 21 -4.49 -4.84 24.77
CA ASN A 21 -3.17 -4.58 25.33
C ASN A 21 -2.03 -5.23 24.52
N TYR A 22 -2.32 -5.83 23.37
CA TYR A 22 -1.30 -6.36 22.47
C TYR A 22 -0.44 -5.23 21.91
N ILE A 23 0.87 -5.32 22.19
CA ILE A 23 1.88 -4.41 21.68
C ILE A 23 2.69 -5.18 20.64
N PRO A 24 2.46 -4.96 19.33
CA PRO A 24 3.21 -5.68 18.30
C PRO A 24 4.69 -5.34 18.40
N THR A 25 5.51 -6.37 18.29
CA THR A 25 6.97 -6.25 18.26
C THR A 25 7.43 -5.58 16.98
N GLU A 26 8.65 -5.04 17.00
CA GLU A 26 9.24 -4.42 15.80
C GLU A 26 9.37 -5.40 14.63
N GLN A 27 9.60 -6.68 14.92
CA GLN A 27 9.69 -7.72 13.89
C GLN A 27 8.34 -7.95 13.21
N GLU A 28 7.26 -8.08 13.98
CA GLU A 28 5.91 -8.23 13.43
C GLU A 28 5.52 -7.01 12.59
N ILE A 29 5.84 -5.80 13.07
CA ILE A 29 5.62 -4.55 12.31
C ILE A 29 6.39 -4.58 11.00
N HIS A 30 7.63 -5.06 10.97
CA HIS A 30 8.44 -5.14 9.76
C HIS A 30 7.94 -6.21 8.78
N GLU A 31 7.42 -7.33 9.28
CA GLU A 31 6.83 -8.38 8.44
C GLU A 31 5.55 -7.88 7.78
N TYR A 32 4.63 -7.33 8.58
CA TYR A 32 3.39 -6.76 8.06
C TYR A 32 3.63 -5.57 7.13
N ALA A 33 4.63 -4.72 7.43
CA ALA A 33 5.05 -3.65 6.53
C ALA A 33 5.35 -4.19 5.12
N ARG A 34 6.11 -5.29 5.01
CA ARG A 34 6.40 -5.91 3.71
C ARG A 34 5.15 -6.46 3.03
N GLU A 35 4.21 -6.99 3.82
CA GLU A 35 2.94 -7.53 3.33
C GLU A 35 2.07 -6.44 2.68
N ILE A 36 1.99 -5.26 3.31
CA ILE A 36 1.31 -4.08 2.73
C ILE A 36 2.20 -3.30 1.74
N GLY A 37 3.39 -3.82 1.46
CA GLY A 37 4.30 -3.32 0.43
C GLY A 37 5.14 -2.10 0.82
N ILE A 38 5.36 -1.85 2.11
CA ILE A 38 6.30 -0.88 2.68
C ILE A 38 7.67 -1.55 2.89
N ASP A 39 8.75 -0.88 2.50
CA ASP A 39 10.11 -1.31 2.81
C ASP A 39 10.58 -0.71 4.16
N PRO A 40 10.76 -1.51 5.24
CA PRO A 40 11.10 -0.96 6.57
C PRO A 40 12.40 -0.16 6.63
N ASN A 41 13.34 -0.48 5.73
CA ASN A 41 14.65 0.17 5.67
C ASN A 41 14.65 1.44 4.81
N LEU A 42 13.76 1.52 3.82
CA LEU A 42 13.72 2.63 2.84
C LEU A 42 12.64 3.65 3.20
N GLU A 43 11.55 3.20 3.81
CA GLU A 43 10.37 3.99 4.14
C GLU A 43 9.99 3.82 5.62
N PRO A 44 10.91 4.06 6.57
CA PRO A 44 10.61 3.97 8.00
C PRO A 44 9.48 4.93 8.42
N GLU A 45 9.27 6.02 7.68
CA GLU A 45 8.18 6.97 7.87
C GLU A 45 6.79 6.42 7.54
N LEU A 46 6.69 5.27 6.85
CA LEU A 46 5.41 4.61 6.57
C LEU A 46 5.11 3.48 7.57
N LEU A 47 6.08 3.07 8.41
CA LEU A 47 5.90 1.96 9.36
C LEU A 47 4.77 2.18 10.38
N TRP A 48 4.32 3.42 10.60
CA TRP A 48 3.14 3.68 11.42
C TRP A 48 1.88 3.05 10.84
N LEU A 49 1.74 2.96 9.51
CA LEU A 49 0.63 2.28 8.83
C LEU A 49 0.66 0.78 9.14
N ALA A 50 1.85 0.18 9.17
CA ALA A 50 2.01 -1.22 9.51
C ALA A 50 1.67 -1.48 10.99
N ARG A 51 2.13 -0.62 11.89
CA ARG A 51 1.77 -0.68 13.31
C ARG A 51 0.26 -0.60 13.50
N GLU A 52 -0.40 0.32 12.80
CA GLU A 52 -1.84 0.53 12.88
C GLU A 52 -2.62 -0.66 12.29
N GLY A 53 -2.15 -1.25 11.19
CA GLY A 53 -2.83 -2.37 10.54
C GLY A 53 -2.76 -3.69 11.30
N ILE A 54 -1.64 -3.98 11.98
CA ILE A 54 -1.55 -5.15 12.85
C ILE A 54 -2.54 -5.05 14.02
N VAL A 55 -2.72 -3.84 14.55
CA VAL A 55 -3.62 -3.60 15.69
C VAL A 55 -5.07 -3.30 15.25
N ALA A 56 -5.33 -3.31 13.95
CA ALA A 56 -6.64 -2.99 13.42
C ALA A 56 -7.59 -4.14 13.73
N PRO A 57 -8.70 -3.90 14.44
CA PRO A 57 -9.69 -4.95 14.67
C PRO A 57 -10.32 -5.35 13.33
N LEU A 58 -10.74 -6.61 13.22
CA LEU A 58 -11.53 -7.01 12.06
C LEU A 58 -12.81 -6.19 11.98
N PRO A 59 -13.28 -5.89 10.75
CA PRO A 59 -14.62 -5.33 10.61
C PRO A 59 -15.65 -6.32 11.17
N PRO A 60 -16.78 -5.83 11.73
CA PRO A 60 -17.71 -6.66 12.53
C PRO A 60 -18.32 -7.84 11.76
N GLU A 61 -18.32 -7.77 10.43
CA GLU A 61 -18.86 -8.80 9.55
C GLU A 61 -17.85 -9.90 9.22
N TRP A 62 -16.56 -9.70 9.53
CA TRP A 62 -15.50 -10.68 9.28
C TRP A 62 -15.17 -11.46 10.55
N LYS A 63 -14.99 -12.78 10.44
CA LYS A 63 -14.43 -13.59 11.53
C LYS A 63 -13.39 -14.57 11.03
N PRO A 64 -12.36 -14.87 11.85
CA PRO A 64 -11.44 -15.96 11.57
C PRO A 64 -12.19 -17.30 11.68
N CYS A 65 -12.00 -18.14 10.68
CA CYS A 65 -12.53 -19.48 10.57
C CYS A 65 -11.36 -20.43 10.33
N GLN A 66 -11.36 -21.56 11.01
CA GLN A 66 -10.42 -22.63 10.78
C GLN A 66 -11.09 -23.72 9.96
N ASP A 67 -10.43 -24.15 8.90
CA ASP A 67 -10.88 -25.25 8.06
C ASP A 67 -10.52 -26.63 8.64
N VAL A 68 -10.73 -27.68 7.85
CA VAL A 68 -10.45 -29.06 8.27
C VAL A 68 -8.96 -29.41 8.30
N THR A 69 -8.10 -28.68 7.58
CA THR A 69 -6.65 -28.86 7.61
C THR A 69 -6.02 -28.15 8.79
N GLY A 70 -6.77 -27.23 9.42
CA GLY A 70 -6.32 -26.43 10.55
C GLY A 70 -5.84 -25.04 10.13
N ASP A 71 -6.01 -24.68 8.86
CA ASP A 71 -5.61 -23.38 8.33
C ASP A 71 -6.68 -22.34 8.66
N VAL A 72 -6.24 -21.16 9.07
CA VAL A 72 -7.13 -20.04 9.41
C VAL A 72 -7.34 -19.18 8.17
N TYR A 73 -8.60 -18.86 7.90
CA TYR A 73 -9.03 -17.94 6.85
C TYR A 73 -10.08 -16.99 7.41
N TYR A 74 -10.29 -15.84 6.79
CA TYR A 74 -11.30 -14.87 7.22
C TYR A 74 -12.55 -14.99 6.37
N PHE A 75 -13.72 -15.06 7.02
CA PHE A 75 -15.01 -15.15 6.35
C PHE A 75 -15.90 -13.97 6.69
N ASN A 76 -16.51 -13.35 5.68
CA ASN A 76 -17.49 -12.29 5.81
C ASN A 76 -18.91 -12.88 5.89
N PHE A 77 -19.57 -12.76 7.04
CA PHE A 77 -20.91 -13.30 7.27
C PHE A 77 -22.03 -12.48 6.61
N SER A 78 -21.76 -11.22 6.28
CA SER A 78 -22.70 -10.37 5.55
C SER A 78 -22.69 -10.61 4.04
N THR A 79 -21.50 -10.73 3.43
CA THR A 79 -21.36 -10.87 1.97
C THR A 79 -21.13 -12.31 1.51
N GLY A 80 -20.76 -13.21 2.41
CA GLY A 80 -20.39 -14.60 2.09
C GLY A 80 -19.01 -14.74 1.43
N GLN A 81 -18.17 -13.70 1.48
CA GLN A 81 -16.82 -13.74 0.91
C GLN A 81 -15.82 -14.36 1.89
N SER A 82 -14.79 -15.04 1.37
CA SER A 82 -13.68 -15.58 2.14
C SER A 82 -12.35 -15.06 1.60
N THR A 83 -11.39 -14.80 2.49
CA THR A 83 -10.02 -14.41 2.13
C THR A 83 -9.02 -15.11 3.05
N TRP A 84 -7.81 -15.31 2.54
CA TRP A 84 -6.69 -15.84 3.33
C TRP A 84 -5.88 -14.70 3.97
N ASP A 85 -5.81 -13.55 3.30
CA ASP A 85 -5.20 -12.34 3.82
C ASP A 85 -6.17 -11.62 4.77
N HIS A 86 -5.64 -10.79 5.67
CA HIS A 86 -6.48 -10.05 6.61
C HIS A 86 -7.29 -8.97 5.85
N PRO A 87 -8.60 -8.84 6.09
CA PRO A 87 -9.49 -8.02 5.25
C PRO A 87 -9.16 -6.52 5.29
N CYS A 88 -8.40 -6.05 6.29
CA CYS A 88 -7.92 -4.67 6.35
C CYS A 88 -6.64 -4.43 5.51
N ASP A 89 -5.95 -5.47 5.06
CA ASP A 89 -4.64 -5.33 4.42
C ASP A 89 -4.73 -4.63 3.07
N GLU A 90 -5.82 -4.84 2.33
CA GLU A 90 -6.07 -4.10 1.09
C GLU A 90 -6.22 -2.60 1.36
N HIS A 91 -6.90 -2.23 2.44
CA HIS A 91 -7.06 -0.83 2.84
C HIS A 91 -5.72 -0.19 3.19
N TYR A 92 -4.86 -0.88 3.97
CA TYR A 92 -3.53 -0.36 4.31
C TYR A 92 -2.61 -0.27 3.08
N ARG A 93 -2.66 -1.22 2.15
CA ARG A 93 -1.95 -1.12 0.86
C ARG A 93 -2.33 0.14 0.07
N GLN A 94 -3.61 0.51 0.07
CA GLN A 94 -4.08 1.73 -0.59
C GLN A 94 -3.60 3.00 0.15
N LEU A 95 -3.63 3.00 1.48
CA LEU A 95 -3.11 4.12 2.28
C LEU A 95 -1.61 4.35 2.05
N VAL A 96 -0.82 3.28 1.95
CA VAL A 96 0.61 3.34 1.60
C VAL A 96 0.81 4.02 0.25
N ALA A 97 0.05 3.63 -0.78
CA ALA A 97 0.14 4.25 -2.10
C ALA A 97 -0.24 5.74 -2.06
N GLN A 98 -1.28 6.10 -1.31
CA GLN A 98 -1.71 7.48 -1.15
C GLN A 98 -0.67 8.34 -0.43
N GLU A 99 -0.07 7.84 0.66
CA GLU A 99 0.92 8.61 1.43
C GLU A 99 2.22 8.79 0.63
N ARG A 100 2.63 7.78 -0.16
CA ARG A 100 3.73 7.92 -1.13
C ARG A 100 3.46 8.99 -2.16
N GLU A 101 2.27 9.02 -2.76
CA GLU A 101 1.89 10.04 -3.74
C GLU A 101 1.89 11.44 -3.09
N ARG A 102 1.39 11.56 -1.86
CA ARG A 102 1.40 12.81 -1.09
C ARG A 102 2.81 13.29 -0.79
N ALA A 103 3.71 12.39 -0.38
CA ALA A 103 5.11 12.69 -0.13
C ALA A 103 5.86 13.15 -1.40
N GLN A 104 5.56 12.53 -2.55
CA GLN A 104 6.16 12.91 -3.83
C GLN A 104 5.65 14.28 -4.32
N SER A 105 4.37 14.59 -4.08
CA SER A 105 3.74 15.85 -4.50
C SER A 105 4.08 17.04 -3.60
N CYS A 106 4.53 16.82 -2.36
CA CYS A 106 5.09 17.89 -1.51
C CYS A 106 6.60 18.11 -1.74
N HIS A 107 7.35 17.08 -2.16
CA HIS A 107 8.78 17.20 -2.48
C HIS A 107 9.07 18.05 -3.72
N SER A 108 8.09 18.24 -4.60
CA SER A 108 8.22 19.02 -5.85
C SER A 108 7.74 20.47 -5.74
N ARG A 109 7.26 20.92 -4.57
CA ARG A 109 6.91 22.34 -4.30
C ARG A 109 7.94 23.10 -3.47
N ALA A 110 9.04 22.47 -3.06
CA ALA A 110 10.11 23.12 -2.33
C ALA A 110 11.21 23.65 -3.29
N THR A 111 10.93 24.76 -3.96
CA THR A 111 11.98 25.69 -4.41
C THR A 111 11.93 26.94 -3.54
N PRO A 112 13.08 27.46 -3.07
CA PRO A 112 13.12 28.49 -2.04
C PRO A 112 12.73 29.84 -2.62
N ALA A 113 11.78 30.52 -1.98
CA ALA A 113 11.58 31.96 -2.18
C ALA A 113 12.75 32.73 -1.54
N ILE A 114 13.92 32.70 -2.18
CA ILE A 114 14.92 33.74 -2.01
C ILE A 114 14.54 34.86 -2.98
N SER A 115 13.99 35.94 -2.44
CA SER A 115 13.99 37.25 -3.11
C SER A 115 13.67 38.36 -2.11
N ARG A 116 14.71 39.09 -1.70
CA ARG A 116 14.82 40.54 -1.45
C ARG A 116 16.31 40.71 -1.06
N SER A 117 17.26 41.29 -1.80
CA SER A 117 17.25 42.37 -2.80
C SER A 117 18.65 42.52 -3.42
N ALA A 118 18.77 42.61 -4.75
CA ALA A 118 19.92 43.16 -5.49
C ALA A 118 19.44 43.39 -6.95
N PHE A 119 19.04 44.59 -7.35
CA PHE A 119 19.85 45.72 -7.85
C PHE A 119 20.85 45.36 -8.97
N ILE A 120 20.68 46.06 -10.10
CA ILE A 120 21.54 46.22 -11.30
C ILE A 120 21.34 45.19 -12.42
N GLY A 121 20.77 45.68 -13.51
CA GLY A 121 20.56 44.93 -14.75
C GLY A 121 21.72 45.02 -15.75
N SER A 122 21.50 44.47 -16.94
CA SER A 122 22.10 44.90 -18.22
C SER A 122 21.47 44.13 -19.39
N LYS A 123 21.17 44.88 -20.46
CA LYS A 123 20.75 44.43 -21.79
C LYS A 123 21.85 43.59 -22.46
N LYS A 124 21.47 42.56 -23.25
CA LYS A 124 22.10 42.33 -24.57
C LYS A 124 21.28 41.42 -25.50
N ASP A 125 21.09 41.94 -26.71
CA ASP A 125 20.49 41.41 -27.94
C ASP A 125 20.98 40.03 -28.44
N ARG A 126 20.14 39.37 -29.27
CA ARG A 126 20.44 38.90 -30.66
C ARG A 126 19.95 37.48 -31.05
N GLU A 127 18.73 37.42 -31.59
CA GLU A 127 18.33 37.00 -32.96
C GLU A 127 18.78 35.65 -33.64
N LYS A 128 17.77 34.94 -34.23
CA LYS A 128 17.74 34.05 -35.44
C LYS A 128 18.30 32.60 -35.33
N LYS A 129 17.81 31.54 -36.00
CA LYS A 129 16.67 31.24 -36.91
C LYS A 129 16.71 29.71 -37.23
N LYS A 130 15.54 29.10 -37.44
CA LYS A 130 15.18 28.13 -38.52
C LYS A 130 15.69 26.66 -38.52
N LYS A 131 14.68 25.76 -38.45
CA LYS A 131 14.20 24.80 -39.50
C LYS A 131 14.88 23.41 -39.66
N LYS A 132 14.02 22.38 -39.55
CA LYS A 132 13.56 21.45 -40.64
C LYS A 132 13.94 19.95 -40.47
N LYS A 133 12.88 19.09 -40.53
CA LYS A 133 12.77 17.79 -41.26
C LYS A 133 13.65 16.60 -40.78
N GLU A 134 13.31 15.32 -40.91
CA GLU A 134 12.18 14.55 -41.45
C GLU A 134 12.37 13.06 -41.02
N LYS A 135 11.27 12.32 -40.85
CA LYS A 135 11.02 10.88 -41.14
C LYS A 135 12.20 9.87 -41.28
N LYS A 136 12.04 8.68 -40.66
CA LYS A 136 11.90 7.34 -41.34
C LYS A 136 11.65 6.24 -40.30
N LYS A 137 10.44 5.63 -40.24
CA LYS A 137 10.03 4.31 -40.78
C LYS A 137 10.91 3.09 -40.40
N LYS A 138 10.27 2.07 -39.79
CA LYS A 138 10.22 0.63 -40.14
C LYS A 138 9.63 -0.13 -38.93
N GLU A 139 8.36 -0.51 -38.90
CA GLU A 139 7.71 -1.74 -39.45
C GLU A 139 8.08 -3.07 -38.78
N PRO A 140 7.15 -4.05 -38.75
CA PRO A 140 6.93 -4.99 -37.64
C PRO A 140 7.40 -6.42 -37.92
N LEU A 141 7.67 -7.17 -36.86
CA LEU A 141 7.78 -8.64 -36.83
C LEU A 141 7.02 -9.05 -35.55
N GLY A 142 5.95 -9.83 -35.54
CA GLY A 142 5.58 -10.92 -36.43
C GLY A 142 5.93 -12.24 -35.74
N LEU A 143 4.88 -13.07 -35.53
CA LEU A 143 4.90 -14.51 -35.18
C LEU A 143 5.09 -14.80 -33.67
N LYS A 144 4.37 -15.72 -33.01
CA LYS A 144 3.31 -16.69 -33.40
C LYS A 144 2.70 -17.30 -32.10
N ALA A 145 1.38 -17.41 -32.11
CA ALA A 145 0.44 -18.43 -31.57
C ALA A 145 0.73 -19.29 -30.30
N PRO A 146 -0.32 -19.60 -29.49
CA PRO A 146 -0.30 -20.61 -28.43
C PRO A 146 -0.55 -22.03 -28.98
N GLY A 147 0.04 -23.03 -28.32
CA GLY A 147 -0.26 -24.46 -28.47
C GLY A 147 -0.67 -25.04 -27.13
#